data_AF-A0A4Y2MFP2-F1
#
_entry.id   AF-A0A4Y2MFP2-F1
#
_cell.length_a   1.000
_cell.length_b   1.000
_cell.length_c   1.000
_cell.angle_alpha   90.00
_cell.angle_beta   90.00
_cell.angle_gamma   90.00
#
_symmetry.space_group_name_H-M   'P 1'
#
loop_
_entity.id
_entity.type
_entity.pdbx_description
1 polymer ?
#
loop_
_entity_poly.entity_id
_entity_poly.type
_entity_poly.pdbx_seq_one_letter_code
_entity_poly.pdbx_strand_id
1 'polypeptide(L)' 'MDYVDIVYINRTDPMCPIEEVVRACTHAINHGKAMYWGTSRWTSMEIMVSSIVNFLLFSNEIYGTD' A
#
# COMPACT_ATOMS: atom_id res chain seq x y z
N MET A 1 9.83 -17.14 10.00
CA MET A 1 9.87 -15.67 9.97
C MET A 1 8.43 -15.24 9.95
N ASP A 2 7.98 -14.59 11.02
CA ASP A 2 6.54 -14.36 11.24
C ASP A 2 6.11 -12.94 10.85
N TYR A 3 7.07 -12.02 10.74
CA TYR A 3 6.87 -10.65 10.25
C TYR A 3 8.10 -10.16 9.48
N VAL A 4 7.92 -9.10 8.69
CA VAL A 4 9.00 -8.33 8.06
C VAL A 4 8.90 -6.86 8.43
N ASP A 5 10.02 -6.15 8.52
CA ASP A 5 9.96 -4.70 8.81
C ASP A 5 9.40 -3.92 7.61
N ILE A 6 9.85 -4.23 6.40
CA ILE A 6 9.47 -3.51 5.18
C ILE A 6 9.12 -4.49 4.07
N VAL A 7 7.90 -4.38 3.54
CA VAL A 7 7.48 -5.02 2.29
C VAL A 7 7.78 -4.10 1.12
N TYR A 8 8.38 -4.63 0.06
CA TYR A 8 8.83 -3.80 -1.04
C TYR A 8 8.24 -4.25 -2.37
N ILE A 9 7.55 -3.35 -3.06
CA ILE A 9 7.02 -3.61 -4.40
C ILE A 9 8.08 -3.27 -5.44
N ASN A 10 8.65 -4.31 -6.04
CA ASN A 10 9.81 -4.18 -6.92
C ASN A 10 9.53 -3.43 -8.24
N ARG A 11 8.29 -3.55 -8.76
CA ARG A 11 7.83 -2.88 -10.00
C ARG A 11 6.30 -2.75 -9.97
N THR A 12 5.75 -1.74 -10.63
CA THR A 12 4.32 -1.70 -10.95
C THR A 12 3.94 -2.82 -11.92
N ASP A 13 2.80 -3.46 -11.63
CA ASP A 13 2.15 -4.36 -12.57
C ASP A 13 1.07 -3.57 -13.32
N PRO A 14 1.16 -3.40 -14.65
CA PRO A 14 0.15 -2.68 -15.42
C PRO A 14 -1.23 -3.36 -15.42
N MET A 15 -1.31 -4.64 -15.06
CA MET A 15 -2.58 -5.37 -14.98
C MET A 15 -3.26 -5.24 -13.61
N CYS A 16 -2.52 -4.80 -12.58
CA CYS A 16 -3.02 -4.65 -11.22
C CYS A 16 -3.12 -3.15 -10.86
N PRO A 17 -4.33 -2.64 -10.55
CA PRO A 17 -4.47 -1.25 -10.12
C PRO A 17 -3.64 -0.96 -8.86
N ILE A 18 -3.04 0.24 -8.80
CA ILE A 18 -2.25 0.69 -7.64
C ILE A 18 -3.07 0.60 -6.35
N GLU A 19 -4.37 0.86 -6.41
CA GLU A 19 -5.26 0.76 -5.25
C GLU A 19 -5.30 -0.64 -4.64
N GLU A 20 -5.34 -1.68 -5.49
CA GLU A 20 -5.37 -3.06 -5.03
C GLU A 20 -4.04 -3.43 -4.34
N VAL A 21 -2.92 -3.00 -4.93
CA VAL A 21 -1.58 -3.20 -4.35
C VAL A 21 -1.45 -2.51 -2.99
N VAL A 22 -1.85 -1.24 -2.89
CA VAL A 22 -1.80 -0.49 -1.63
C VAL A 22 -2.70 -1.13 -0.58
N ARG A 23 -3.92 -1.54 -0.94
CA ARG A 23 -4.85 -2.22 -0.04
C ARG A 23 -4.29 -3.54 0.48
N ALA A 24 -3.64 -4.33 -0.37
CA ALA A 24 -2.98 -5.57 0.04
C ALA A 24 -1.82 -5.30 1.01
N CYS A 25 -1.04 -4.23 0.79
CA CYS A 25 0.05 -3.84 1.68
C CYS A 25 -0.48 -3.36 3.05
N THR A 26 -1.52 -2.54 3.06
CA THR A 26 -2.21 -2.12 4.30
C THR A 26 -2.78 -3.32 5.03
N HIS A 27 -3.40 -4.27 4.32
CA HIS A 27 -3.87 -5.51 4.92
C HIS A 27 -2.75 -6.32 5.58
N ALA A 28 -1.57 -6.42 4.94
CA ALA A 28 -0.41 -7.10 5.52
C ALA A 28 0.08 -6.41 6.82
N ILE A 29 0.05 -5.08 6.86
CA ILE A 29 0.38 -4.30 8.07
C ILE A 29 -0.66 -4.54 9.17
N ASN A 30 -1.94 -4.46 8.84
CA ASN A 30 -3.04 -4.66 9.80
C ASN A 30 -3.04 -6.07 10.41
N HIS A 31 -2.50 -7.08 9.70
CA HIS A 31 -2.34 -8.45 10.21
C HIS A 31 -1.00 -8.69 10.93
N GLY A 32 -0.20 -7.66 11.16
CA GLY A 32 1.10 -7.77 11.83
C GLY A 32 2.16 -8.53 11.03
N LYS A 33 1.94 -8.74 9.72
CA LYS A 33 2.90 -9.41 8.83
C LYS A 33 3.99 -8.47 8.35
N ALA A 34 3.72 -7.17 8.37
CA ALA A 34 4.65 -6.12 7.98
C ALA A 34 4.54 -4.89 8.90
N MET A 35 5.62 -4.14 9.09
CA MET A 35 5.53 -2.82 9.76
C MET A 35 5.32 -1.68 8.76
N TYR A 36 6.00 -1.75 7.61
CA TYR A 36 5.95 -0.74 6.57
C TYR A 36 5.89 -1.38 5.17
N TRP A 37 5.49 -0.59 4.18
CA TRP A 37 5.66 -0.95 2.78
C TRP A 37 6.26 0.20 1.98
N GLY A 38 6.89 -0.12 0.85
CA GLY A 38 7.50 0.86 -0.04
C GLY A 38 7.60 0.35 -1.47
N THR A 39 8.03 1.21 -2.39
CA THR A 39 8.12 0.90 -3.82
C THR A 39 9.52 1.14 -4.35
N SER A 40 9.94 0.36 -5.35
CA SER A 40 11.06 0.70 -6.23
C SER A 40 10.66 0.73 -7.67
N ARG A 41 11.39 1.52 -8.47
CA ARG A 41 11.23 1.57 -9.93
C ARG A 41 9.83 2.02 -10.37
N TRP A 42 9.09 2.65 -9.46
CA TRP A 42 7.87 3.37 -9.76
C TRP A 42 8.26 4.78 -10.22
N THR A 43 7.52 5.29 -11.19
CA THR A 43 7.59 6.69 -11.61
C THR A 43 7.12 7.61 -10.49
N SER A 44 7.52 8.89 -10.54
CA SER A 44 7.08 9.88 -9.56
C SER A 44 5.56 10.02 -9.50
N MET A 45 4.87 9.83 -10.63
CA MET A 45 3.41 9.84 -10.70
C MET A 45 2.81 8.64 -9.97
N GLU A 46 3.31 7.43 -10.22
CA GLU A 46 2.82 6.22 -9.54
C GLU A 46 3.05 6.33 -8.02
N ILE A 47 4.20 6.86 -7.57
CA ILE A 47 4.47 7.10 -6.15
C ILE A 47 3.45 8.08 -5.57
N MET A 48 3.20 9.22 -6.24
CA MET A 48 2.21 10.21 -5.80
C MET A 48 0.80 9.59 -5.69
N VAL A 49 0.37 8.85 -6.72
CA VAL A 49 -0.94 8.17 -6.72
C VAL A 49 -1.01 7.18 -5.56
N SER A 50 0.04 6.40 -5.34
CA SER A 50 0.11 5.45 -4.23
C SER A 50 -0.02 6.13 -2.86
N SER A 51 0.66 7.26 -2.66
CA SER A 51 0.54 8.05 -1.42
C SER A 51 -0.88 8.62 -1.22
N ILE A 52 -1.50 9.13 -2.29
CA ILE A 52 -2.88 9.66 -2.25
C ILE A 52 -3.86 8.54 -1.91
N VAL A 53 -3.76 7.40 -2.59
CA VAL A 53 -4.63 6.25 -2.35
C VAL A 53 -4.47 5.73 -0.93
N ASN A 54 -3.24 5.62 -0.42
CA ASN A 54 -2.99 5.23 0.95
C ASN A 54 -3.68 6.19 1.94
N PHE A 55 -3.57 7.51 1.73
CA PHE A 55 -4.25 8.51 2.55
C PHE A 55 -5.79 8.37 2.52
N LEU A 56 -6.36 8.11 1.34
CA LEU A 56 -7.80 7.90 1.20
C LEU A 56 -8.28 6.61 1.87
N LEU A 57 -7.50 5.54 1.77
CA LEU A 57 -7.81 4.27 2.44
C LEU A 57 -7.80 4.43 3.97
N PHE A 58 -6.77 5.09 4.52
CA PHE A 58 -6.72 5.43 5.95
C PHE A 58 -7.87 6.34 6.38
N SER A 59 -8.24 7.32 5.55
CA SER A 59 -9.38 8.19 5.84
C SER A 59 -10.69 7.42 5.88
N ASN A 60 -10.91 6.48 4.96
CA ASN A 60 -12.11 5.64 4.96
C ASN A 60 -12.15 4.64 6.12
N GLU A 61 -11.00 4.15 6.60
CA GLU A 61 -10.94 3.30 7.80
C GLU A 61 -11.24 4.08 9.09
N ILE A 62 -10.84 5.36 9.19
CA ILE A 62 -11.03 6.19 10.38
C ILE A 62 -12.41 6.87 10.40
N TYR A 63 -12.85 7.37 9.25
CA TYR A 63 -14.10 8.12 9.09
C TYR A 63 -15.22 7.27 8.50
N GLY A 64 -15.16 5.95 8.71
CA GLY A 64 -16.10 4.96 8.17
C GLY A 64 -17.51 5.54 7.98
N THR A 65 -17.94 5.56 6.73
CA THR A 65 -19.28 5.97 6.34
C THR A 65 -20.27 4.96 6.92
N ASP A 66 -21.14 5.46 7.81
CA ASP A 66 -22.52 4.98 7.88
C ASP A 66 -23.25 5.29 6.56
#